data_AF-A0A6L5YHW1-F1
#
_entry.id   AF-A0A6L5YHW1-F1
#
_cell.length_a   1.000
_cell.length_b   1.000
_cell.length_c   1.000
_cell.angle_alpha   90.00
_cell.angle_beta   90.00
_cell.angle_gamma   90.00
#
_symmetry.space_group_name_H-M   'P 1'
#
loop_
_entity.id
_entity.type
_entity.pdbx_description
1 polymer ?
#
loop_
_entity_poly.entity_id
_entity_poly.type
_entity_poly.pdbx_seq_one_letter_code
_entity_poly.pdbx_strand_id
1 'polypeptide(L)'
;MAKCKNCKHLCTMQNYKKEYYKWCSLIDDCPQEDIERCCENYAPMTNADRIRNMNDEELAMAIMCPAEFTGSDKVCDFSHDCKDCTLAWLQKEREG
;
A
#
# COMPACT_ATOMS: atom_id res chain seq x y z
N MET A 1 -6.42 -18.53 -12.53
CA MET A 1 -6.06 -18.14 -11.14
C MET A 1 -5.15 -16.91 -11.18
N ALA A 2 -5.12 -16.08 -10.13
CA ALA A 2 -4.33 -14.84 -10.12
C ALA A 2 -2.82 -15.17 -10.19
N LYS A 3 -2.18 -14.93 -11.34
CA LYS A 3 -0.82 -15.45 -11.63
C LYS A 3 0.30 -14.94 -10.69
N CYS A 4 0.10 -13.79 -10.02
CA CYS A 4 0.80 -13.44 -8.76
C CYS A 4 0.27 -12.10 -8.20
N LYS A 5 -1.06 -11.86 -8.19
CA LYS A 5 -1.58 -10.55 -7.76
C LYS A 5 -1.32 -10.36 -6.26
N ASN A 6 -0.69 -9.25 -5.90
CA ASN A 6 -0.39 -8.86 -4.51
C ASN A 6 0.69 -9.69 -3.79
N CYS A 7 1.59 -10.34 -4.53
CA CYS A 7 2.76 -10.99 -3.94
C CYS A 7 3.79 -9.97 -3.42
N LYS A 8 4.35 -10.22 -2.24
CA LYS A 8 5.35 -9.37 -1.57
C LYS A 8 6.70 -9.28 -2.29
N HIS A 9 6.94 -10.18 -3.23
CA HIS A 9 8.16 -10.25 -4.03
C HIS A 9 7.94 -9.75 -5.47
N LEU A 10 6.80 -9.08 -5.74
CA LEU A 10 6.55 -8.44 -7.02
C LEU A 10 7.52 -7.27 -7.24
N CYS A 11 8.39 -7.39 -8.22
CA CYS A 11 9.21 -6.32 -8.76
C CYS A 11 8.73 -5.90 -10.15
N THR A 12 9.06 -4.67 -10.55
CA THR A 12 8.90 -4.21 -11.93
C THR A 12 10.08 -4.71 -12.74
N MET A 13 9.79 -5.45 -13.81
CA MET A 13 10.78 -5.99 -14.75
C MET A 13 10.57 -5.36 -16.13
N GLN A 14 11.63 -5.31 -16.92
CA GLN A 14 11.60 -4.84 -18.31
C GLN A 14 11.86 -6.01 -19.26
N ASN A 15 11.03 -6.16 -20.29
CA ASN A 15 11.27 -7.17 -21.33
C ASN A 15 12.21 -6.64 -22.43
N TYR A 16 12.55 -7.49 -23.40
CA TYR A 16 13.42 -7.11 -24.53
C TYR A 16 12.82 -6.01 -25.43
N LYS A 17 11.50 -5.80 -25.39
CA LYS A 17 10.78 -4.72 -26.09
C LYS A 17 10.72 -3.42 -25.29
N LYS A 18 11.39 -3.36 -24.13
CA LYS A 18 11.34 -2.24 -23.19
C LYS A 18 9.97 -2.01 -22.52
N GLU A 19 9.09 -2.99 -22.56
CA GLU A 19 7.79 -2.95 -21.88
C GLU A 19 7.97 -3.37 -20.41
N TYR A 20 7.25 -2.68 -19.52
CA TYR A 20 7.31 -2.94 -18.08
C TYR A 20 6.19 -3.87 -17.65
N TYR A 21 6.53 -4.87 -16.82
CA TYR A 21 5.58 -5.81 -16.24
C TYR A 21 5.95 -6.10 -14.78
N LYS A 22 5.01 -6.68 -14.03
CA LYS A 22 5.21 -7.07 -12.62
C LYS A 22 5.48 -8.56 -12.51
N TRP A 23 6.60 -8.94 -11.87
CA TRP A 23 7.03 -10.33 -11.73
C TRP A 23 7.52 -10.63 -10.32
N CYS A 24 7.37 -11.87 -9.86
CA CYS A 24 7.92 -12.29 -8.58
C CYS A 24 9.42 -12.57 -8.72
N SER A 25 10.28 -11.81 -8.04
CA SER A 25 11.74 -11.96 -8.14
C SER A 25 12.28 -13.30 -7.63
N LEU A 26 11.47 -14.05 -6.88
CA LEU A 26 11.84 -15.37 -6.36
C LEU A 26 11.45 -16.53 -7.30
N ILE A 27 10.80 -16.23 -8.43
CA ILE A 27 10.55 -17.23 -9.46
C ILE A 27 11.74 -17.22 -10.42
N ASP A 28 12.59 -18.24 -10.34
CA ASP A 28 13.70 -18.50 -11.26
C ASP A 28 13.21 -19.31 -12.46
N ASP A 29 12.36 -18.70 -13.28
CA ASP A 29 11.93 -19.29 -14.55
C ASP A 29 11.91 -18.26 -15.68
N CYS A 30 11.87 -18.77 -16.92
CA CYS A 30 11.81 -17.93 -18.10
C CYS A 30 10.49 -17.14 -18.11
N PRO A 31 10.49 -15.81 -18.25
CA PRO A 31 9.30 -14.95 -18.17
C PRO A 31 8.38 -15.10 -19.40
N GLN A 32 7.86 -16.30 -19.62
CA GLN A 32 6.87 -16.60 -20.64
C GLN A 32 5.46 -16.30 -20.10
N GLU A 33 4.70 -15.50 -20.84
CA GLU A 33 3.40 -14.96 -20.40
C GLU A 33 2.27 -16.02 -20.40
N ASP A 34 2.43 -17.06 -21.21
CA ASP A 34 1.42 -18.09 -21.51
C ASP A 34 1.39 -19.23 -20.48
N ILE A 35 2.47 -19.49 -19.76
CA ILE A 35 2.51 -20.56 -18.75
C ILE A 35 1.67 -20.17 -17.50
N GLU A 36 0.80 -21.07 -17.06
CA GLU A 36 0.15 -20.98 -15.74
C GLU A 36 1.13 -21.42 -14.64
N ARG A 37 1.27 -20.59 -13.60
CA ARG A 37 2.23 -20.84 -12.52
C ARG A 37 1.60 -20.69 -11.15
N CYS A 38 1.97 -21.59 -10.25
CA CYS A 38 1.75 -21.44 -8.82
C CYS A 38 3.04 -20.84 -8.21
N CYS A 39 2.97 -19.62 -7.68
CA CYS A 39 4.08 -19.06 -6.92
C CYS A 39 4.10 -19.69 -5.52
N GLU A 40 5.07 -20.54 -5.21
CA GLU A 40 5.23 -21.11 -3.87
C GLU A 40 5.43 -20.03 -2.80
N ASN A 41 6.04 -18.91 -3.21
CA ASN A 41 6.25 -17.72 -2.37
C ASN A 41 5.06 -16.75 -2.40
N TYR A 42 3.88 -17.21 -2.81
CA TYR A 42 2.68 -16.40 -2.76
C TYR A 42 2.28 -16.10 -1.31
N ALA A 43 2.62 -14.90 -0.86
CA ALA A 43 2.07 -14.33 0.36
C ALA A 43 0.99 -13.29 -0.03
N PRO A 44 -0.29 -13.52 0.30
CA PRO A 44 -1.33 -12.53 0.04
C PRO A 44 -1.05 -11.25 0.83
N MET A 45 -1.41 -10.10 0.24
CA MET A 45 -1.36 -8.81 0.94
C MET A 45 -2.27 -8.87 2.18
N THR A 46 -1.69 -8.58 3.34
CA THR A 46 -2.45 -8.49 4.60
C THR A 46 -3.20 -7.17 4.67
N ASN A 47 -4.19 -7.05 5.57
CA ASN A 47 -4.82 -5.75 5.84
C ASN A 47 -3.81 -4.70 6.35
N ALA A 48 -2.76 -5.12 7.06
CA ALA A 48 -1.67 -4.23 7.46
C ALA A 48 -0.87 -3.73 6.24
N ASP A 49 -0.59 -4.62 5.28
CA ASP A 49 0.08 -4.23 4.03
C ASP A 49 -0.81 -3.28 3.19
N ARG A 50 -2.14 -3.48 3.20
CA ARG A 50 -3.09 -2.55 2.57
C ARG A 50 -2.99 -1.16 3.19
N ILE A 51 -3.00 -1.05 4.52
CA ILE A 51 -2.90 0.24 5.23
C ILE A 51 -1.58 0.95 4.91
N ARG A 52 -0.44 0.24 4.87
CA ARG A 52 0.86 0.83 4.50
C ARG A 52 0.92 1.37 3.06
N ASN A 53 0.04 0.91 2.17
CA ASN A 53 -0.02 1.32 0.77
C ASN A 53 -1.14 2.35 0.49
N MET A 54 -1.91 2.74 1.50
CA MET A 54 -2.91 3.79 1.34
C MET A 54 -2.22 5.13 1.05
N ASN A 55 -2.81 5.91 0.15
CA ASN A 55 -2.45 7.33 0.05
C ASN A 55 -3.04 8.12 1.23
N ASP A 56 -2.65 9.39 1.35
CA ASP A 56 -3.06 10.23 2.47
C ASP A 56 -4.58 10.39 2.55
N GLU A 57 -5.29 10.48 1.41
CA GLU A 57 -6.75 10.61 1.37
C GLU A 57 -7.47 9.33 1.84
N GLU A 58 -6.99 8.16 1.42
CA GLU A 58 -7.48 6.85 1.84
C GLU A 58 -7.24 6.63 3.33
N LEU A 59 -6.03 6.99 3.79
CA LEU A 59 -5.64 6.86 5.18
C LEU A 59 -6.41 7.85 6.07
N ALA A 60 -6.71 9.06 5.57
CA ALA A 60 -7.50 10.07 6.27
C ALA A 60 -8.94 9.61 6.55
N MET A 61 -9.52 8.75 5.71
CA MET A 61 -10.83 8.14 5.94
C MET A 61 -10.79 6.96 6.92
N ALA A 62 -9.62 6.34 7.11
CA ALA A 62 -9.46 5.17 7.98
C ALA A 62 -9.14 5.55 9.42
N ILE A 63 -8.53 6.71 9.64
CA ILE A 63 -8.10 7.20 10.96
C ILE A 63 -9.17 8.12 11.54
N MET A 64 -9.62 7.82 12.77
CA MET A 64 -10.70 8.56 13.44
C MET A 64 -10.34 10.00 13.77
N CYS A 65 -9.28 10.26 14.55
CA CYS A 65 -8.84 11.62 14.86
C CYS A 65 -7.34 11.66 15.25
N PRO A 66 -6.53 12.60 14.74
CA PRO A 66 -5.11 12.74 15.11
C PRO A 66 -4.85 13.04 16.57
N ALA A 67 -5.78 13.74 17.23
CA ALA A 67 -5.65 14.08 18.64
C ALA A 67 -5.53 12.83 19.53
N GLU A 68 -6.14 11.69 19.13
CA GLU A 68 -6.14 10.45 19.90
C GLU A 68 -4.76 9.81 20.04
N PHE A 69 -3.86 10.02 19.08
CA PHE A 69 -2.54 9.38 19.07
C PHE A 69 -1.36 10.36 19.11
N THR A 70 -1.59 11.64 18.81
CA THR A 70 -0.56 12.69 18.96
C THR A 70 -0.52 13.29 20.36
N GLY A 71 -1.56 13.07 21.17
CA GLY A 71 -1.69 13.72 22.47
C GLY A 71 -1.81 15.24 22.37
N SER A 72 -2.17 15.77 21.19
CA SER A 72 -2.28 17.21 20.99
C SER A 72 -3.54 17.75 21.64
N ASP A 73 -3.40 18.83 22.42
CA ASP A 73 -4.54 19.61 22.96
C ASP A 73 -5.32 20.38 21.87
N LYS A 74 -4.92 20.25 20.60
CA LYS A 74 -5.64 20.86 19.47
C LYS A 74 -6.98 20.14 19.30
N VAL A 75 -8.03 20.83 19.72
CA VAL A 75 -9.43 20.46 19.44
C VAL A 75 -9.60 20.39 17.92
N CYS A 76 -9.77 19.19 17.37
CA CYS A 76 -10.32 19.04 16.02
C CYS A 76 -11.79 19.45 16.10
N ASP A 77 -12.05 20.70 15.72
CA ASP A 77 -13.33 21.37 15.95
C ASP A 77 -14.32 21.05 14.85
N PHE A 78 -14.57 19.77 14.55
CA PHE A 78 -15.65 19.40 13.62
C PHE A 78 -16.37 18.14 14.09
N SER A 79 -17.66 18.35 14.33
CA SER A 79 -18.66 17.34 14.69
C SER A 79 -18.55 16.11 13.78
N HIS A 80 -18.12 14.99 14.36
CA HIS A 80 -18.22 13.62 13.84
C HIS A 80 -17.31 13.20 12.67
N ASP A 81 -16.69 14.11 11.91
CA ASP A 81 -15.76 13.74 10.83
C ASP A 81 -14.45 14.54 10.94
N CYS A 82 -13.37 13.86 11.35
CA CYS A 82 -12.04 14.48 11.45
C CYS A 82 -11.19 14.24 10.20
N LYS A 83 -11.76 13.75 9.09
CA LYS A 83 -10.99 13.46 7.86
C LYS A 83 -10.08 14.62 7.45
N ASP A 84 -10.57 15.86 7.48
CA ASP A 84 -9.79 17.04 7.10
C ASP A 84 -8.66 17.33 8.10
N CYS A 85 -8.93 17.17 9.40
CA CYS A 85 -7.89 17.24 10.45
C CYS A 85 -6.81 16.16 10.23
N THR A 86 -7.24 14.94 9.90
CA THR A 86 -6.36 13.80 9.63
C THR A 86 -5.51 14.00 8.40
N LEU A 87 -6.10 14.43 7.29
CA LEU A 87 -5.38 14.71 6.05
C LEU A 87 -4.33 15.82 6.26
N ALA A 88 -4.73 16.91 6.92
CA ALA A 88 -3.82 18.00 7.25
C ALA A 88 -2.71 17.58 8.23
N TRP A 89 -2.93 16.54 9.04
CA TRP A 89 -1.89 15.96 9.89
C TRP A 89 -0.94 15.05 9.09
N LEU A 90 -1.47 14.16 8.24
CA LEU A 90 -0.68 13.24 7.41
C LEU A 90 0.30 13.98 6.49
N GLN A 91 -0.09 15.15 5.97
CA GLN A 91 0.70 15.96 5.05
C GLN A 91 1.71 16.90 5.75
N LYS A 92 1.72 16.97 7.08
CA LYS A 92 2.70 17.78 7.82
C LYS A 92 4.06 17.09 7.87
N GLU A 93 5.11 17.91 8.03
CA GLU A 93 6.44 17.39 8.33
C GLU A 93 6.41 16.62 9.66
N ARG A 94 7.12 15.50 9.69
CA ARG A 94 7.22 14.64 10.87
C ARG A 94 7.93 15.37 12.01
N GLU A 95 7.36 15.26 13.21
CA GLU A 95 8.05 15.65 14.46
C GLU A 95 9.16 14.63 14.79
N GLY A 96 10.37 15.14 15.02
CA GLY A 96 11.60 14.36 15.23
C GLY A 96 11.75 13.81 16.65
#